data_AF-A0A8C9QGU7-F1
#
_entry.id   AF-A0A8C9QGU7-F1
#
_cell.length_a   1.000
_cell.length_b   1.000
_cell.length_c   1.000
_cell.angle_alpha   90.00
_cell.angle_beta   90.00
_cell.angle_gamma   90.00
#
_symmetry.space_group_name_H-M   'P 1'
#
loop_
_entity.id
_entity.type
_entity.pdbx_description
1 polymer ?
#
loop_
_entity_poly.entity_id
_entity_poly.type
_entity_poly.pdbx_seq_one_letter_code
_entity_poly.pdbx_strand_id
1 'polypeptide(L)'
;AWWNTPFDLWGIFLVSPSNFLSLFSHSSEYKVSISGTDVILSCPPKTLQGTINWERNEKKLEGENEEQLLLKNFSEMDDSGYYACYTTPKQIENIHYLYLRARVCENCVEVDLTAVATVIVVDIIVTLGLLMLVYYWSKNRKAKSKPVTRGAGAGGRPRGQKKERPPPVPNPDYEPIRKGQRDLYSGLNQRGI
;
A
#
# COMPACT_ATOMS: atom_id res chain seq x y z
N ALA A 1 63.26 -2.48 -20.20
CA ALA A 1 61.96 -2.73 -20.83
C ALA A 1 60.99 -3.12 -19.70
N TRP A 2 60.05 -2.31 -19.19
CA TRP A 2 58.85 -1.73 -19.84
C TRP A 2 58.20 -2.80 -20.75
N TRP A 3 57.03 -3.42 -20.52
CA TRP A 3 55.73 -3.01 -19.96
C TRP A 3 54.98 -4.25 -19.38
N ASN A 4 54.29 -4.14 -18.22
CA ASN A 4 52.82 -4.13 -18.04
C ASN A 4 51.97 -5.09 -18.90
N THR A 5 51.18 -5.96 -18.26
CA THR A 5 49.73 -5.77 -18.07
C THR A 5 49.16 -6.73 -17.00
N PRO A 6 48.19 -6.28 -16.18
CA PRO A 6 47.50 -7.08 -15.18
C PRO A 6 46.10 -7.45 -15.69
N PHE A 7 45.79 -8.74 -15.75
CA PHE A 7 44.41 -9.20 -15.82
C PHE A 7 44.25 -10.32 -14.79
N ASP A 8 43.08 -10.34 -14.16
CA ASP A 8 42.59 -11.33 -13.18
C ASP A 8 42.65 -10.93 -11.70
N LEU A 9 42.28 -9.68 -11.43
CA LEU A 9 41.55 -9.33 -10.21
C LEU A 9 40.33 -8.50 -10.62
N TRP A 10 39.20 -9.18 -10.84
CA TRP A 10 37.81 -8.73 -10.59
C TRP A 10 36.81 -9.71 -11.24
N GLY A 11 36.94 -10.99 -10.90
CA GLY A 11 36.00 -12.05 -11.25
C GLY A 11 35.21 -12.59 -10.05
N ILE A 12 34.99 -11.77 -9.00
CA ILE A 12 34.19 -12.17 -7.82
C ILE A 12 33.02 -11.20 -7.67
N PHE A 13 32.09 -11.21 -8.62
CA PHE A 13 30.76 -10.63 -8.42
C PHE A 13 29.76 -11.29 -9.37
N LEU A 14 29.44 -12.57 -9.16
CA LEU A 14 28.17 -13.18 -9.55
C LEU A 14 27.95 -14.47 -8.74
N VAL A 15 27.89 -14.37 -7.41
CA VAL A 15 27.10 -15.36 -6.64
C VAL A 15 25.70 -14.79 -6.55
N SER A 16 24.81 -15.34 -7.38
CA SER A 16 23.37 -15.10 -7.27
C SER A 16 22.91 -15.39 -5.83
N PRO A 17 22.16 -14.50 -5.17
CA PRO A 17 21.67 -14.73 -3.81
C PRO A 17 20.65 -15.88 -3.72
N SER A 18 20.21 -16.43 -4.85
CA SER A 18 19.15 -17.44 -4.90
C SER A 18 19.60 -18.89 -4.66
N ASN A 19 20.89 -19.21 -4.66
CA ASN A 19 21.36 -20.61 -4.69
C ASN A 19 22.29 -21.04 -3.55
N PHE A 20 22.42 -20.27 -2.46
CA PHE A 20 23.24 -20.66 -1.29
C PHE A 20 22.44 -20.83 0.03
N LEU A 21 21.11 -20.72 -0.02
CA LEU A 21 20.22 -20.94 1.13
C LEU A 21 19.39 -22.23 1.01
N SER A 22 19.92 -23.24 0.35
CA SER A 22 19.43 -24.63 0.47
C SER A 22 20.47 -25.51 1.16
N LEU A 23 21.17 -24.98 2.16
CA LEU A 23 21.68 -25.83 3.22
C LEU A 23 20.47 -26.44 3.91
N PHE A 24 20.23 -27.71 3.60
CA PHE A 24 19.32 -28.61 4.31
C PHE A 24 19.28 -28.24 5.79
N SER A 25 18.17 -27.65 6.23
CA SER A 25 17.85 -27.58 7.65
C SER A 25 17.62 -29.01 8.12
N HIS A 26 18.71 -29.68 8.52
CA HIS A 26 18.63 -30.95 9.23
C HIS A 26 18.26 -30.66 10.68
N SER A 27 17.04 -30.17 10.85
CA SER A 27 16.39 -29.95 12.14
C SER A 27 16.17 -31.30 12.82
N SER A 28 16.65 -31.46 14.05
CA SER A 28 16.25 -32.55 14.95
C SER A 28 14.95 -32.26 15.69
N GLU A 29 14.23 -31.23 15.27
CA GLU A 29 13.03 -30.72 15.91
C GLU A 29 11.81 -30.91 15.01
N TYR A 30 10.66 -31.10 15.63
CA TYR A 30 9.38 -31.18 14.94
C TYR A 30 9.11 -29.89 14.18
N LYS A 31 8.62 -30.03 12.94
CA LYS A 31 8.13 -28.89 12.18
C LYS A 31 6.61 -28.79 12.34
N VAL A 32 6.15 -27.66 12.86
CA VAL A 32 4.73 -27.36 13.03
C VAL A 32 4.35 -26.30 12.01
N SER A 33 3.36 -26.57 11.17
CA SER A 33 2.77 -25.59 10.26
C SER A 33 1.28 -25.48 10.54
N ILE A 34 0.84 -24.27 10.87
CA ILE A 34 -0.55 -23.95 11.19
C ILE A 34 -1.16 -23.29 9.95
N SER A 35 -2.30 -23.78 9.48
CA SER A 35 -3.01 -23.22 8.33
C SER A 35 -4.48 -23.04 8.69
N GLY A 36 -4.89 -21.81 9.02
CA GLY A 36 -6.25 -21.51 9.43
C GLY A 36 -6.66 -22.27 10.68
N THR A 37 -7.58 -23.23 10.54
CA THR A 37 -8.08 -24.11 11.60
C THR A 37 -7.30 -25.43 11.73
N ASP A 38 -6.44 -25.73 10.75
CA ASP A 38 -5.80 -27.03 10.63
C ASP A 38 -4.32 -26.93 11.03
N VAL A 39 -3.84 -27.94 11.75
CA VAL A 39 -2.45 -28.03 12.19
C VAL A 39 -1.79 -29.23 11.55
N ILE A 40 -0.64 -28.99 10.92
CA ILE A 40 0.16 -30.01 10.26
C ILE A 40 1.45 -30.19 11.06
N LEU A 41 1.67 -31.40 11.57
CA LEU A 41 2.88 -31.79 12.28
C LEU A 41 3.75 -32.65 11.37
N SER A 42 5.02 -32.31 11.20
CA SER A 42 5.98 -33.15 10.47
C SER A 42 7.01 -33.75 11.42
N CYS A 43 7.21 -35.07 11.28
CA CYS A 43 8.18 -35.83 12.05
C CYS A 43 9.63 -35.49 11.61
N PRO A 44 10.59 -35.33 12.54
CA PRO A 44 11.97 -34.97 12.17
C PRO A 44 12.68 -36.08 11.38
N PRO A 45 13.54 -35.75 10.39
CA PRO A 45 14.15 -36.74 9.48
C PRO A 45 15.02 -37.81 10.17
N LYS A 46 15.56 -37.53 11.36
CA LYS A 46 16.36 -38.50 12.12
C LYS A 46 15.56 -39.71 12.59
N THR A 47 14.22 -39.62 12.63
CA THR A 47 13.35 -40.69 13.11
C THR A 47 12.75 -41.55 12.00
N LEU A 48 12.95 -41.19 10.72
CA LEU A 48 12.35 -41.82 9.53
C LEU A 48 13.14 -43.04 9.02
N GLN A 49 13.19 -44.13 9.80
CA GLN A 49 13.73 -45.43 9.35
C GLN A 49 12.65 -46.53 9.31
N GLY A 50 11.52 -46.26 8.63
CA GLY A 50 10.44 -47.25 8.46
C GLY A 50 9.04 -46.63 8.48
N THR A 51 8.03 -47.46 8.74
CA THR A 51 6.64 -47.03 8.90
C THR A 51 6.49 -46.18 10.16
N ILE A 52 6.03 -44.94 9.99
CA ILE A 52 5.86 -43.99 11.09
C ILE A 52 4.57 -44.32 11.82
N ASN A 53 4.64 -44.31 13.15
CA ASN A 53 3.48 -44.38 14.02
C ASN A 53 3.39 -43.08 14.81
N TRP A 54 2.16 -42.60 14.99
CA TRP A 54 1.87 -41.41 15.77
C TRP A 54 1.18 -41.76 17.07
N GLU A 55 1.56 -41.05 18.14
CA GLU A 55 0.94 -41.12 19.45
C GLU A 55 0.55 -39.73 19.93
N ARG A 56 -0.63 -39.66 20.58
CA ARG A 56 -1.15 -38.48 21.25
C ARG A 56 -1.50 -38.84 22.68
N ASN A 57 -0.89 -38.15 23.65
CA ASN A 57 -1.12 -38.40 25.09
C ASN A 57 -1.01 -39.90 25.43
N GLU A 58 0.07 -40.54 24.96
CA GLU A 58 0.37 -41.98 25.16
C GLU A 58 -0.63 -42.96 24.52
N LYS A 59 -1.55 -42.46 23.69
CA LYS A 59 -2.49 -43.26 22.91
C LYS A 59 -2.08 -43.27 21.44
N LYS A 60 -2.00 -44.46 20.86
CA LYS A 60 -1.72 -44.63 19.44
C LYS A 60 -2.87 -44.10 18.59
N LEU A 61 -2.54 -43.28 17.59
CA LEU A 61 -3.47 -42.85 16.55
C LEU A 61 -3.52 -43.95 15.48
N GLU A 62 -4.69 -44.56 15.29
CA GLU A 62 -4.88 -45.61 14.29
C GLU A 62 -5.18 -45.00 12.92
N GLY A 63 -4.42 -45.37 11.89
CA GLY A 63 -4.67 -44.97 10.50
C GLY A 63 -3.77 -43.85 9.96
N GLU A 64 -3.01 -43.17 10.81
CA GLU A 64 -2.04 -42.15 10.40
C GLU A 64 -0.62 -42.71 10.41
N ASN A 65 -0.15 -43.12 9.21
CA ASN A 65 1.21 -43.61 8.98
C ASN A 65 2.03 -42.68 8.06
N GLU A 66 1.49 -41.50 7.76
CA GLU A 66 2.14 -40.53 6.90
C GLU A 66 3.23 -39.76 7.66
N GLU A 67 4.19 -39.21 6.90
CA GLU A 67 5.27 -38.37 7.46
C GLU A 67 4.75 -37.09 8.13
N GLN A 68 3.55 -36.68 7.73
CA GLN A 68 2.84 -35.52 8.23
C GLN A 68 1.53 -35.97 8.86
N LEU A 69 1.26 -35.48 10.07
CA LEU A 69 0.01 -35.67 10.78
C LEU A 69 -0.86 -34.43 10.57
N LEU A 70 -2.08 -34.61 10.07
CA LEU A 70 -2.99 -33.51 9.73
C LEU A 70 -4.17 -33.49 10.71
N LEU A 71 -4.15 -32.51 11.61
CA LEU A 71 -5.21 -32.29 12.59
C LEU A 71 -6.18 -31.25 12.05
N LYS A 72 -7.37 -31.70 11.65
CA LYS A 72 -8.44 -30.82 11.16
C LYS A 72 -9.21 -30.21 12.32
N ASN A 73 -9.61 -28.94 12.19
CA ASN A 73 -10.41 -28.23 13.20
C ASN A 73 -9.82 -28.33 14.62
N PHE A 74 -8.55 -27.97 14.75
CA PHE A 74 -7.83 -28.09 16.00
C PHE A 74 -8.50 -27.27 17.12
N SER A 75 -8.79 -27.90 18.25
CA SER A 75 -9.29 -27.21 19.45
C SER A 75 -8.17 -27.08 20.50
N GLU A 76 -7.94 -25.88 21.06
CA GLU A 76 -6.96 -25.72 22.16
C GLU A 76 -7.29 -26.63 23.34
N MET A 77 -8.58 -26.87 23.61
CA MET A 77 -8.99 -27.67 24.78
C MET A 77 -8.89 -29.18 24.53
N ASP A 78 -9.25 -29.63 23.33
CA ASP A 78 -9.41 -31.08 23.07
C ASP A 78 -8.20 -31.70 22.38
N ASP A 79 -7.48 -30.93 21.57
CA ASP A 79 -6.36 -31.42 20.76
C ASP A 79 -4.99 -30.96 21.27
N SER A 80 -4.93 -30.15 22.34
CA SER A 80 -3.67 -29.87 23.00
C SER A 80 -3.15 -31.09 23.75
N GLY A 81 -1.83 -31.31 23.68
CA GLY A 81 -1.23 -32.48 24.30
C GLY A 81 0.17 -32.80 23.83
N TYR A 82 0.66 -33.96 24.27
CA TYR A 82 1.95 -34.50 23.88
C TYR A 82 1.81 -35.35 22.63
N TYR A 83 2.55 -34.97 21.59
CA TYR A 83 2.66 -35.68 20.33
C TYR A 83 4.03 -36.33 20.22
N ALA A 84 4.04 -37.56 19.71
CA ALA A 84 5.25 -38.31 19.43
C ALA A 84 5.11 -39.07 18.11
N CYS A 85 6.21 -39.12 17.35
CA CYS A 85 6.33 -40.01 16.20
C CYS A 85 7.51 -40.97 16.42
N TYR A 86 7.34 -42.23 16.02
CA TYR A 86 8.41 -43.25 16.06
C TYR A 86 8.23 -44.28 14.95
N THR A 87 9.33 -44.86 14.49
CA THR A 87 9.30 -45.88 13.42
C THR A 87 9.49 -47.30 13.92
N THR A 88 10.29 -47.50 14.97
CA THR A 88 10.59 -48.84 15.51
C THR A 88 10.50 -48.86 17.03
N PRO A 89 10.19 -50.02 17.65
CA PRO A 89 10.09 -50.13 19.11
C PRO A 89 11.43 -49.85 19.82
N LYS A 90 12.57 -50.03 19.14
CA LYS A 90 13.90 -49.67 19.68
C LYS A 90 14.12 -48.15 19.78
N GLN A 91 13.34 -47.35 19.06
CA GLN A 91 13.42 -45.90 19.10
C GLN A 91 12.56 -45.30 20.23
N ILE A 92 11.73 -46.11 20.89
CA ILE A 92 10.88 -45.69 22.01
C ILE A 92 11.72 -45.06 23.14
N GLU A 93 12.91 -45.57 23.38
CA GLU A 93 13.83 -45.06 24.42
C GLU A 93 14.37 -43.65 24.14
N ASN A 94 14.32 -43.18 22.88
CA ASN A 94 14.78 -41.85 22.46
C ASN A 94 13.68 -41.06 21.75
N ILE A 95 12.41 -41.27 22.11
CA ILE A 95 11.31 -40.48 21.57
C ILE A 95 11.41 -39.06 22.10
N HIS A 96 11.47 -38.09 21.19
CA HIS A 96 11.28 -36.69 21.51
C HIS A 96 9.78 -36.41 21.56
N TYR A 97 9.27 -36.00 22.71
CA TYR A 97 7.87 -35.57 22.84
C TYR A 97 7.75 -34.08 22.50
N LEU A 98 6.78 -33.75 21.65
CA LEU A 98 6.39 -32.37 21.36
C LEU A 98 5.12 -32.04 22.15
N TYR A 99 5.20 -31.07 23.05
CA TYR A 99 3.98 -30.52 23.65
C TYR A 99 3.39 -29.45 22.73
N LEU A 100 2.27 -29.77 22.08
CA LEU A 100 1.58 -28.86 21.19
C LEU A 100 0.45 -28.14 21.91
N ARG A 101 0.56 -26.83 22.00
CA ARG A 101 -0.52 -25.94 22.44
C ARG A 101 -0.62 -24.76 21.47
N ALA A 102 -1.59 -24.84 20.56
CA ALA A 102 -1.85 -23.81 19.57
C ALA A 102 -3.27 -23.23 19.76
N ARG A 103 -3.44 -21.96 19.39
CA ARG A 103 -4.75 -21.35 19.22
C ARG A 103 -4.95 -21.11 17.74
N VAL A 104 -5.84 -21.89 17.14
CA VAL A 104 -6.26 -21.69 15.75
C VAL A 104 -7.55 -20.87 15.75
N CYS A 105 -7.72 -20.03 14.73
CA CYS A 105 -8.87 -19.15 14.60
C CYS A 105 -9.32 -19.10 13.14
N GLU A 106 -10.64 -19.03 12.92
CA GLU A 106 -11.19 -18.75 11.59
C GLU A 106 -10.86 -17.31 11.17
N ASN A 107 -10.34 -17.14 9.95
CA ASN A 107 -10.03 -15.84 9.34
C ASN A 107 -8.96 -14.99 10.05
N CYS A 108 -8.15 -15.57 10.95
CA CYS A 108 -7.01 -14.85 11.50
C CYS A 108 -5.89 -14.75 10.45
N VAL A 109 -5.52 -13.51 10.13
CA VAL A 109 -4.29 -13.22 9.40
C VAL A 109 -3.18 -13.05 10.43
N GLU A 110 -2.11 -13.83 10.28
CA GLU A 110 -0.91 -13.62 11.08
C GLU A 110 -0.32 -12.25 10.72
N VAL A 111 -0.43 -11.31 11.65
CA VAL A 111 0.05 -9.94 11.48
C VAL A 111 1.56 -9.94 11.72
N ASP A 112 2.32 -10.24 10.67
CA ASP A 112 3.77 -10.13 10.72
C ASP A 112 4.20 -8.66 10.69
N LEU A 113 5.32 -8.34 11.35
CA LEU A 113 5.90 -7.00 11.37
C LEU A 113 6.19 -6.50 9.96
N THR A 114 6.61 -7.40 9.07
CA THR A 114 6.84 -7.09 7.66
C THR A 114 5.54 -6.76 6.92
N ALA A 115 4.46 -7.50 7.19
CA ALA A 115 3.13 -7.23 6.64
C ALA A 115 2.62 -5.85 7.09
N VAL A 116 2.76 -5.50 8.37
CA VAL A 116 2.37 -4.17 8.87
C VAL A 116 3.20 -3.07 8.23
N ALA A 117 4.53 -3.25 8.17
CA ALA A 117 5.43 -2.28 7.56
C ALA A 117 5.09 -2.04 6.08
N THR A 118 4.81 -3.10 5.32
CA THR A 118 4.42 -2.98 3.91
C THR A 118 3.10 -2.24 3.73
N VAL A 119 2.09 -2.51 4.57
CA VAL A 119 0.80 -1.78 4.53
C VAL A 119 1.01 -0.28 4.75
N ILE A 120 1.83 0.10 5.74
CA ILE A 120 2.14 1.51 6.04
C ILE A 120 2.85 2.18 4.86
N VAL A 121 3.85 1.51 4.27
CA VAL A 121 4.60 2.06 3.12
C VAL A 121 3.69 2.27 1.91
N VAL A 122 2.80 1.32 1.63
CA VAL A 122 1.82 1.44 0.53
C VAL A 122 0.90 2.63 0.77
N ASP A 123 0.40 2.82 1.99
CA ASP A 123 -0.46 3.96 2.34
C ASP A 123 0.25 5.32 2.14
N ILE A 124 1.52 5.42 2.55
CA ILE A 124 2.33 6.63 2.33
C ILE A 124 2.49 6.92 0.83
N ILE A 125 2.74 5.91 0.00
CA ILE A 125 2.88 6.09 -1.45
C ILE A 125 1.55 6.53 -2.08
N VAL A 126 0.44 5.92 -1.67
CA VAL A 126 -0.89 6.26 -2.19
C VAL A 126 -1.27 7.69 -1.80
N THR A 127 -1.10 8.06 -0.53
CA THR A 127 -1.40 9.41 -0.04
C THR A 127 -0.54 10.48 -0.71
N LEU A 128 0.78 10.24 -0.86
CA LEU A 128 1.68 11.14 -1.60
C LEU A 128 1.33 11.22 -3.09
N GLY A 129 0.99 10.10 -3.71
CA GLY A 129 0.57 10.03 -5.11
C GLY A 129 -0.71 10.83 -5.38
N LEU A 130 -1.72 10.68 -4.51
CA LEU A 130 -2.95 11.46 -4.59
C LEU A 130 -2.70 12.95 -4.37
N LEU A 131 -1.85 13.32 -3.41
CA LEU A 131 -1.48 14.71 -3.16
C LEU A 131 -0.79 15.32 -4.38
N MET A 132 0.19 14.63 -4.97
CA MET A 132 0.89 15.08 -6.18
C MET A 132 -0.05 15.19 -7.39
N LEU A 133 -0.97 14.23 -7.56
CA LEU A 133 -1.95 14.26 -8.63
C LEU A 133 -2.87 15.48 -8.51
N VAL A 134 -3.47 15.70 -7.34
CA VAL A 134 -4.33 16.87 -7.06
C VAL A 134 -3.54 18.16 -7.21
N TYR A 135 -2.30 18.22 -6.72
CA TYR A 135 -1.43 19.37 -6.87
C TYR A 135 -1.19 19.67 -8.35
N TYR A 136 -0.84 18.67 -9.16
CA TYR A 136 -0.59 18.84 -10.58
C TYR A 136 -1.87 19.23 -11.36
N TRP A 137 -3.00 18.63 -11.01
CA TRP A 137 -4.30 18.99 -11.59
C TRP A 137 -4.69 20.42 -11.24
N SER A 138 -4.48 20.85 -10.00
CA SER A 138 -4.73 22.22 -9.57
C SER A 138 -3.85 23.21 -10.33
N LYS A 139 -2.57 22.90 -10.51
CA LYS A 139 -1.60 23.74 -11.23
C LYS A 139 -1.89 23.81 -12.73
N ASN A 140 -2.25 22.68 -13.34
CA ASN A 140 -2.63 22.62 -14.76
C ASN A 140 -4.00 23.27 -15.03
N ARG A 141 -4.92 23.24 -14.06
CA ARG A 141 -6.18 24.00 -14.15
C ARG A 141 -5.96 25.51 -14.05
N LYS A 142 -4.93 25.99 -13.34
CA LYS A 142 -4.56 27.43 -13.35
C LYS A 142 -4.05 27.92 -14.70
N ALA A 143 -3.57 27.03 -15.59
CA ALA A 143 -3.21 27.36 -16.97
C ALA A 143 -4.39 27.23 -17.98
N LYS A 144 -5.50 26.61 -17.56
CA LYS A 144 -6.70 26.37 -18.41
C LYS A 144 -7.93 27.15 -17.98
N SER A 145 -7.84 28.00 -16.95
CA SER A 145 -8.74 29.14 -16.87
C SER A 145 -8.38 30.10 -17.99
N LYS A 146 -8.82 29.78 -19.21
CA LYS A 146 -9.28 30.84 -20.11
C LYS A 146 -10.19 31.70 -19.24
N PRO A 147 -9.91 32.99 -19.01
CA PRO A 147 -10.88 33.85 -18.37
C PRO A 147 -12.20 33.62 -19.11
N VAL A 148 -13.25 33.27 -18.38
CA VAL A 148 -14.59 33.21 -18.94
C VAL A 148 -14.84 34.60 -19.50
N THR A 149 -14.70 34.70 -20.83
CA THR A 149 -15.21 35.74 -21.71
C THR A 149 -15.60 37.05 -21.02
N ARG A 150 -14.72 38.05 -21.12
CA ARG A 150 -15.15 39.32 -21.70
C ARG A 150 -14.30 39.59 -22.94
N GLY A 151 -14.84 39.21 -24.09
CA GLY A 151 -14.41 39.67 -25.40
C GLY A 151 -13.27 38.89 -26.03
N ALA A 152 -13.61 37.86 -26.81
CA ALA A 152 -12.82 37.53 -27.98
C ALA A 152 -12.92 38.74 -28.94
N GLY A 153 -11.84 39.50 -29.07
CA GLY A 153 -11.74 40.64 -29.97
C GLY A 153 -10.28 41.04 -30.08
N ALA A 154 -9.75 40.94 -31.29
CA ALA A 154 -8.35 41.11 -31.64
C ALA A 154 -7.71 42.40 -31.09
N GLY A 155 -6.45 42.30 -30.67
CA GLY A 155 -5.49 43.41 -30.58
C GLY A 155 -5.82 44.52 -29.57
N GLY A 156 -5.19 44.50 -28.39
CA GLY A 156 -5.31 45.62 -27.45
C GLY A 156 -4.16 45.70 -26.45
N ARG A 157 -3.26 46.66 -26.66
CA ARG A 157 -2.20 47.14 -25.74
C ARG A 157 -2.64 47.14 -24.26
N PRO A 158 -1.75 46.90 -23.27
CA PRO A 158 -2.07 47.13 -21.87
C PRO A 158 -2.38 48.63 -21.69
N ARG A 159 -3.66 48.96 -21.44
CA ARG A 159 -4.07 50.34 -21.18
C ARG A 159 -3.50 50.74 -19.82
N GLY A 160 -2.53 51.66 -19.86
CA GLY A 160 -1.98 52.32 -18.68
C GLY A 160 -3.06 53.02 -17.84
N GLN A 161 -2.70 53.35 -16.60
CA GLN A 161 -3.56 53.96 -15.58
C GLN A 161 -4.60 54.94 -16.15
N LYS A 162 -5.82 54.78 -15.66
CA LYS A 162 -6.99 55.63 -15.90
C LYS A 162 -6.68 57.07 -15.48
N LYS A 163 -6.10 57.89 -16.37
CA LYS A 163 -6.22 59.35 -16.26
C LYS A 163 -7.69 59.70 -16.48
N GLU A 164 -8.33 60.21 -15.43
CA GLU A 164 -9.63 60.85 -15.56
C GLU A 164 -9.52 61.95 -16.63
N ARG A 165 -10.35 61.83 -17.67
CA ARG A 165 -10.50 62.92 -18.64
C ARG A 165 -11.17 64.08 -17.89
N PRO A 166 -10.69 65.32 -17.98
CA PRO A 166 -11.44 66.46 -17.48
C PRO A 166 -12.80 66.51 -18.19
N PRO A 167 -13.86 66.97 -17.51
CA PRO A 167 -15.18 67.11 -18.13
C PRO A 167 -15.07 68.03 -19.36
N PRO A 168 -15.88 67.78 -20.42
CA PRO A 168 -15.93 68.64 -21.59
C PRO A 168 -16.13 70.10 -21.18
N VAL A 169 -15.35 71.00 -21.78
CA VAL A 169 -15.42 72.44 -21.51
C VAL A 169 -16.87 72.91 -21.74
N PRO A 170 -17.53 73.58 -20.77
CA PRO A 170 -18.87 74.10 -20.96
C PRO A 170 -18.90 75.04 -22.16
N ASN A 171 -19.81 74.78 -23.10
CA ASN A 171 -20.01 75.63 -24.26
C ASN A 171 -20.40 77.05 -23.77
N PRO A 172 -19.70 78.13 -24.19
CA PRO A 172 -19.93 79.49 -23.68
C PRO A 172 -21.34 80.03 -23.97
N ASP A 173 -22.05 79.44 -24.94
CA ASP A 173 -23.39 79.86 -25.35
C ASP A 173 -24.53 79.24 -24.51
N TYR A 174 -24.22 78.53 -23.42
CA TYR A 174 -25.25 78.03 -22.50
C TYR A 174 -24.90 78.37 -21.05
N GLU A 175 -25.84 79.03 -20.36
CA GLU A 175 -25.73 79.29 -18.93
C GLU A 175 -25.81 77.98 -18.12
N PRO A 176 -25.02 77.83 -17.03
CA PRO A 176 -25.10 76.67 -16.15
C PRO A 176 -26.50 76.52 -15.56
N ILE A 177 -27.18 75.42 -15.91
CA ILE A 177 -28.53 75.10 -15.43
C ILE A 177 -28.54 75.00 -13.90
N ARG A 178 -29.30 75.87 -13.22
CA ARG A 178 -29.54 75.79 -11.77
C ARG A 178 -30.40 74.56 -11.46
N LYS A 179 -29.77 73.52 -10.90
CA LYS A 179 -30.48 72.32 -10.43
C LYS A 179 -31.44 72.71 -9.30
N GLY A 180 -32.73 72.76 -9.59
CA GLY A 180 -33.78 73.03 -8.59
C GLY A 180 -35.04 73.71 -9.13
N GLN A 181 -35.02 74.27 -10.34
CA GLN A 181 -36.18 74.90 -10.95
C GLN A 181 -36.66 74.06 -12.16
N ARG A 182 -37.96 73.74 -12.21
CA ARG A 182 -38.55 73.10 -13.40
C ARG A 182 -38.51 74.11 -14.54
N ASP A 183 -37.75 73.83 -15.58
CA ASP A 183 -37.79 74.62 -16.80
C ASP A 183 -39.20 74.56 -17.41
N LEU A 184 -39.75 75.73 -17.74
CA LEU A 184 -41.15 75.93 -18.16
C LEU A 184 -41.53 75.11 -19.42
N TYR A 185 -40.54 74.59 -20.16
CA TYR A 185 -40.72 73.79 -21.37
C TYR A 185 -40.44 72.28 -21.17
N SER A 186 -40.18 71.83 -19.93
CA SER A 186 -39.87 70.42 -19.63
C SER A 186 -41.06 69.44 -19.82
N GLY A 187 -42.26 69.93 -20.14
CA GLY A 187 -43.47 69.12 -20.31
C GLY A 187 -43.91 68.81 -21.74
N LEU A 188 -43.18 69.24 -22.78
CA LEU A 188 -43.72 69.24 -24.16
C LEU A 188 -43.30 68.07 -25.06
N ASN A 189 -42.78 66.98 -24.51
CA ASN A 189 -42.44 65.77 -25.29
C ASN A 189 -43.19 64.51 -24.83
N GLN A 190 -44.46 64.66 -24.46
CA GLN A 190 -45.41 63.54 -24.37
C GLN A 190 -46.49 63.68 -25.45
N ARG A 191 -46.11 63.45 -26.71
CA ARG A 191 -47.03 62.89 -27.70
C ARG A 191 -46.28 61.82 -28.46
N GLY A 192 -46.61 60.58 -28.13
CA GLY A 192 -46.06 59.41 -28.78
C GLY A 192 -46.44 59.35 -30.25
N ILE A 193 -45.48 58.84 -31.03
CA ILE A 193 -45.64 57.92 -32.15
C ILE A 193 -44.36 57.08 -32.17
#